data_AF-A0A2N2P4A8-F1
#
_entry.id   AF-A0A2N2P4A8-F1
#
_cell.length_a   1.000
_cell.length_b   1.000
_cell.length_c   1.000
_cell.angle_alpha   90.00
_cell.angle_beta   90.00
_cell.angle_gamma   90.00
#
_symmetry.space_group_name_H-M   'P 1'
#
loop_
_entity.id
_entity.type
_entity.pdbx_description
1 polymer ?
#
loop_
_entity_poly.entity_id
_entity_poly.type
_entity_poly.pdbx_seq_one_letter_code
_entity_poly.pdbx_strand_id
1 'polypeptide(L)'
;MANHKSGILSFLIYIAVLLISACQNTQHPATPNVDKLPPKSTITPTLTPIPTVTSTWTPTSTYTPLPSPTATNSEPAGCQKPPDDYEIRTINGMLINARTYSMLLHAQELYSGELELTGYHFTQGSYTNLVSASFGTHDGGGAVDLSVIQYGTYKVLYDDIDPLVHALRVAGFAAWLRDFDQLYPGSPIHIHAIAIGDRDLSQAASDQLTGKFGYFRGYNGLPQEEWQSPFPDEHGGPVLCQWMMEMGYDILPISTQP
;
A
#
# COMPACT_ATOMS: atom_id res chain seq x y z
N MET A 1 27.40 -47.09 -55.53
CA MET A 1 27.80 -48.37 -54.94
C MET A 1 27.89 -48.17 -53.44
N ALA A 2 27.06 -48.91 -52.69
CA ALA A 2 27.03 -49.17 -51.23
C ALA A 2 27.08 -47.98 -50.24
N ASN A 3 26.55 -48.06 -49.02
CA ASN A 3 25.34 -48.61 -48.39
C ASN A 3 25.48 -48.22 -46.89
N HIS A 4 24.34 -48.07 -46.21
CA HIS A 4 24.17 -48.18 -44.75
C HIS A 4 24.88 -47.20 -43.81
N LYS A 5 24.09 -46.36 -43.12
CA LYS A 5 24.10 -46.32 -41.65
C LYS A 5 22.67 -46.21 -41.11
N SER A 6 22.27 -47.23 -40.37
CA SER A 6 21.07 -47.31 -39.54
C SER A 6 21.52 -47.42 -38.09
N GLY A 7 20.81 -46.74 -37.18
CA GLY A 7 20.50 -47.33 -35.88
C GLY A 7 21.02 -46.63 -34.62
N ILE A 8 20.03 -46.28 -33.76
CA ILE A 8 20.03 -46.44 -32.29
C ILE A 8 20.73 -45.27 -31.54
N LEU A 9 20.08 -44.25 -30.97
CA LEU A 9 18.94 -44.17 -30.03
C LEU A 9 19.09 -45.06 -28.78
N SER A 10 19.89 -44.63 -27.81
CA SER A 10 19.74 -44.95 -26.37
C SER A 10 20.80 -44.20 -25.54
N PHE A 11 20.41 -43.12 -24.85
CA PHE A 11 21.18 -42.57 -23.74
C PHE A 11 20.22 -42.01 -22.68
N LEU A 12 19.44 -42.90 -22.08
CA LEU A 12 18.72 -42.64 -20.84
C LEU A 12 19.70 -42.86 -19.69
N ILE A 13 20.20 -41.75 -19.14
CA ILE A 13 21.14 -41.71 -18.04
C ILE A 13 20.41 -42.08 -16.75
N TYR A 14 20.87 -43.19 -16.17
CA TYR A 14 20.78 -43.55 -14.76
C TYR A 14 21.07 -42.35 -13.85
N ILE A 15 20.16 -42.01 -12.95
CA ILE A 15 20.43 -41.63 -11.55
C ILE A 15 19.10 -41.79 -10.80
N ALA A 16 18.97 -42.89 -10.05
CA ALA A 16 17.92 -43.09 -9.06
C ALA A 16 18.55 -43.76 -7.85
N VAL A 17 19.17 -42.97 -6.98
CA VAL A 17 19.77 -43.44 -5.71
C VAL A 17 19.55 -42.37 -4.63
N LEU A 18 18.69 -42.74 -3.68
CA LEU A 18 18.73 -42.47 -2.23
C LEU A 18 18.85 -41.03 -1.74
N LEU A 19 17.74 -40.48 -1.21
CA LEU A 19 17.73 -39.70 0.04
C LEU A 19 16.40 -39.93 0.79
N ILE A 20 16.40 -40.93 1.68
CA ILE A 20 15.45 -41.01 2.79
C ILE A 20 16.24 -40.47 3.99
N SER A 21 15.86 -39.31 4.53
CA SER A 21 16.43 -38.82 5.78
C SER A 21 15.31 -38.27 6.65
N ALA A 22 15.22 -38.85 7.84
CA ALA A 22 14.16 -38.69 8.81
C ALA A 22 14.31 -37.37 9.57
N CYS A 23 13.21 -36.62 9.71
CA CYS A 23 13.11 -35.56 10.72
C CYS A 23 12.75 -36.20 12.07
N GLN A 24 13.73 -36.26 12.98
CA GLN A 24 13.47 -36.56 14.39
C GLN A 24 13.00 -35.29 15.11
N ASN A 25 11.82 -35.38 15.71
CA ASN A 25 11.20 -34.34 16.52
C ASN A 25 11.81 -34.36 17.93
N THR A 26 12.80 -33.49 18.20
CA THR A 26 13.31 -33.29 19.55
C THR A 26 12.41 -32.31 20.30
N GLN A 27 11.64 -32.84 21.24
CA GLN A 27 10.87 -32.05 22.21
C GLN A 27 11.82 -31.31 23.15
N HIS A 28 11.67 -29.99 23.21
CA HIS A 28 12.35 -29.13 24.17
C HIS A 28 11.52 -29.09 25.47
N PRO A 29 12.09 -29.37 26.66
CA PRO A 29 11.39 -29.20 27.92
C PRO A 29 11.26 -27.71 28.28
N ALA A 30 10.05 -27.29 28.61
CA ALA A 30 9.71 -25.95 29.06
C ALA A 30 10.25 -25.67 30.47
N THR A 31 10.82 -24.49 30.66
CA THR A 31 11.26 -23.92 31.95
C THR A 31 10.06 -23.51 32.82
N PRO A 32 10.15 -23.63 34.17
CA PRO A 32 9.05 -23.28 35.06
C PRO A 32 8.95 -21.75 35.29
N ASN A 33 7.69 -21.31 35.39
CA ASN A 33 7.23 -19.95 35.69
C ASN A 33 7.91 -19.32 36.92
N VAL A 34 8.33 -18.06 36.77
CA VAL A 34 8.67 -17.17 37.88
C VAL A 34 7.41 -16.36 38.24
N ASP A 35 6.96 -16.52 39.47
CA ASP A 35 5.80 -15.82 40.03
C ASP A 35 5.92 -14.29 39.93
N LYS A 36 4.90 -13.68 39.35
CA LYS A 36 4.73 -12.24 39.20
C LYS A 36 4.05 -11.69 40.46
N LEU A 37 4.80 -11.04 41.35
CA LEU A 37 4.23 -10.31 42.49
C LEU A 37 3.36 -9.12 42.01
N PRO A 38 2.23 -8.83 42.66
CA PRO A 38 1.35 -7.72 42.28
C PRO A 38 1.90 -6.35 42.72
N PRO A 39 1.62 -5.26 41.97
CA PRO A 39 2.06 -3.92 42.34
C PRO A 39 1.24 -3.36 43.52
N LYS A 40 1.96 -2.79 44.48
CA LYS A 40 1.43 -2.08 45.65
C LYS A 40 0.92 -0.70 45.20
N SER A 41 -0.39 -0.47 45.33
CA SER A 41 -1.03 0.82 45.02
C SER A 41 -0.79 1.83 46.15
N THR A 42 -0.16 2.96 45.82
CA THR A 42 0.00 4.11 46.71
C THR A 42 -1.09 5.13 46.39
N ILE A 43 -2.00 5.34 47.34
CA ILE A 43 -3.04 6.38 47.29
C ILE A 43 -2.44 7.75 47.57
N THR A 44 -2.66 8.69 46.64
CA THR A 44 -2.32 10.12 46.77
C THR A 44 -3.57 10.90 47.17
N PRO A 45 -3.55 11.79 48.17
CA PRO A 45 -4.72 12.56 48.57
C PRO A 45 -5.03 13.69 47.57
N THR A 46 -6.27 13.71 47.08
CA THR A 46 -6.86 14.77 46.25
C THR A 46 -7.13 16.02 47.09
N LEU A 47 -6.64 17.18 46.66
CA LEU A 47 -6.98 18.48 47.24
C LEU A 47 -8.16 19.12 46.48
N THR A 48 -9.16 19.56 47.24
CA THR A 48 -10.38 20.23 46.78
C THR A 48 -10.10 21.68 46.35
N PRO A 49 -10.56 22.15 45.18
CA PRO A 49 -10.42 23.56 44.81
C PRO A 49 -11.50 24.46 45.47
N ILE A 50 -11.06 25.65 45.89
CA ILE A 50 -11.86 26.74 46.49
C ILE A 50 -12.59 27.51 45.38
N PRO A 51 -13.85 27.97 45.57
CA PRO A 51 -14.57 28.72 44.56
C PRO A 51 -13.99 30.13 44.37
N THR A 52 -13.67 30.48 43.12
CA THR A 52 -13.28 31.82 42.71
C THR A 52 -14.51 32.54 42.15
N VAL A 53 -14.88 33.67 42.76
CA VAL A 53 -15.98 34.54 42.29
C VAL A 53 -15.45 35.36 41.11
N THR A 54 -16.01 35.17 39.91
CA THR A 54 -15.65 35.95 38.71
C THR A 54 -16.88 36.62 38.12
N SER A 55 -16.76 37.93 37.92
CA SER A 55 -17.78 38.87 37.43
C SER A 55 -18.37 38.49 36.08
N THR A 56 -19.70 38.45 36.01
CA THR A 56 -20.48 38.16 34.80
C THR A 56 -20.57 39.43 33.93
N TRP A 57 -19.85 39.47 32.81
CA TRP A 57 -20.14 40.40 31.72
C TRP A 57 -20.98 39.69 30.68
N THR A 58 -22.15 40.25 30.37
CA THR A 58 -23.08 39.74 29.35
C THR A 58 -22.73 40.38 28.00
N PRO A 59 -22.18 39.65 27.01
CA PRO A 59 -22.04 40.19 25.67
C PRO A 59 -23.39 40.10 24.94
N THR A 60 -23.86 41.24 24.44
CA THR A 60 -24.96 41.33 23.48
C THR A 60 -24.53 40.66 22.17
N SER A 61 -25.09 39.48 21.87
CA SER A 61 -24.85 38.78 20.61
C SER A 61 -25.61 39.46 19.48
N THR A 62 -24.93 40.32 18.72
CA THR A 62 -25.40 40.73 17.39
C THR A 62 -25.15 39.56 16.44
N TYR A 63 -26.20 38.81 16.13
CA TYR A 63 -26.17 37.78 15.09
C TYR A 63 -25.89 38.44 13.73
N THR A 64 -24.62 38.48 13.36
CA THR A 64 -24.20 38.65 11.97
C THR A 64 -24.35 37.28 11.32
N PRO A 65 -25.10 37.11 10.21
CA PRO A 65 -25.12 35.84 9.51
C PRO A 65 -23.69 35.54 9.04
N LEU A 66 -23.10 34.51 9.64
CA LEU A 66 -21.81 33.98 9.22
C LEU A 66 -21.93 33.60 7.73
N PRO A 67 -21.04 34.08 6.84
CA PRO A 67 -20.99 33.54 5.49
C PRO A 67 -20.81 32.02 5.60
N SER A 68 -21.69 31.28 4.92
CA SER A 68 -21.59 29.83 4.75
C SER A 68 -20.13 29.47 4.43
N PRO A 69 -19.51 28.48 5.09
CA PRO A 69 -18.15 28.08 4.77
C PRO A 69 -18.14 27.64 3.32
N THR A 70 -17.56 28.46 2.46
CA THR A 70 -17.12 27.98 1.15
C THR A 70 -16.00 27.01 1.49
N ALA A 71 -16.25 25.71 1.33
CA ALA A 71 -15.21 24.70 1.44
C ALA A 71 -14.13 25.03 0.39
N THR A 72 -13.10 25.76 0.81
CA THR A 72 -11.85 25.81 0.06
C THR A 72 -11.21 24.44 0.27
N ASN A 73 -11.59 23.46 -0.55
CA ASN A 73 -10.84 22.23 -0.75
C ASN A 73 -9.48 22.64 -1.34
N SER A 74 -8.56 23.07 -0.49
CA SER A 74 -7.21 23.42 -0.93
C SER A 74 -6.50 22.13 -1.29
N GLU A 75 -6.13 22.01 -2.56
CA GLU A 75 -5.27 20.95 -3.06
C GLU A 75 -4.02 20.79 -2.16
N PRO A 76 -3.64 19.56 -1.78
CA PRO A 76 -2.43 19.34 -1.00
C PRO A 76 -1.19 19.92 -1.67
N ALA A 77 -0.31 20.52 -0.87
CA ALA A 77 0.97 21.00 -1.37
C ALA A 77 1.75 19.83 -1.98
N GLY A 78 2.29 20.06 -3.18
CA GLY A 78 3.03 19.04 -3.92
C GLY A 78 2.19 18.28 -4.94
N CYS A 79 0.88 18.49 -5.06
CA CYS A 79 0.14 17.92 -6.17
C CYS A 79 0.72 18.39 -7.52
N GLN A 80 0.99 17.43 -8.41
CA GLN A 80 1.55 17.69 -9.72
C GLN A 80 0.91 16.74 -10.75
N LYS A 81 0.42 17.29 -11.86
CA LYS A 81 -0.04 16.46 -12.97
C LYS A 81 1.16 15.73 -13.58
N PRO A 82 1.14 14.39 -13.69
CA PRO A 82 2.23 13.66 -14.30
C PRO A 82 2.28 13.88 -15.82
N PRO A 83 3.45 13.70 -16.46
CA PRO A 83 3.58 13.81 -17.91
C PRO A 83 2.77 12.73 -18.63
N ASP A 84 2.24 13.05 -19.81
CA ASP A 84 1.52 12.10 -20.68
C ASP A 84 2.51 11.26 -21.53
N ASP A 85 3.59 10.75 -20.92
CA ASP A 85 4.62 9.91 -21.56
C ASP A 85 4.46 8.45 -21.14
N TYR A 86 4.12 7.58 -22.08
CA TYR A 86 3.82 6.16 -21.82
C TYR A 86 4.91 5.22 -22.36
N GLU A 87 6.09 5.74 -22.69
CA GLU A 87 7.22 4.90 -23.09
C GLU A 87 7.52 3.86 -21.99
N ILE A 88 7.51 2.58 -22.37
CA ILE A 88 7.84 1.49 -21.45
C ILE A 88 9.36 1.42 -21.28
N ARG A 89 9.81 1.41 -20.03
CA ARG A 89 11.22 1.34 -19.63
C ARG A 89 11.44 0.16 -18.70
N THR A 90 12.69 -0.28 -18.61
CA THR A 90 13.12 -1.27 -17.62
C THR A 90 13.96 -0.59 -16.56
N ILE A 91 13.53 -0.68 -15.30
CA ILE A 91 14.23 -0.14 -14.13
C ILE A 91 14.45 -1.31 -13.16
N ASN A 92 15.71 -1.58 -12.81
CA ASN A 92 16.08 -2.71 -11.92
C ASN A 92 15.49 -4.06 -12.36
N GLY A 93 15.34 -4.29 -13.66
CA GLY A 93 14.78 -5.51 -14.23
C GLY A 93 13.25 -5.57 -14.28
N MET A 94 12.54 -4.53 -13.83
CA MET A 94 11.09 -4.43 -13.86
C MET A 94 10.62 -3.45 -14.93
N LEU A 95 9.49 -3.74 -15.58
CA LEU A 95 8.88 -2.84 -16.55
C LEU A 95 8.05 -1.76 -15.85
N ILE A 96 8.05 -0.56 -16.41
CA ILE A 96 7.26 0.58 -15.94
C ILE A 96 7.14 1.59 -17.09
N ASN A 97 6.04 2.33 -17.19
CA ASN A 97 5.96 3.43 -18.17
C ASN A 97 6.57 4.72 -17.59
N ALA A 98 7.03 5.62 -18.48
CA ALA A 98 7.71 6.85 -18.11
C ALA A 98 6.87 7.78 -17.22
N ARG A 99 5.54 7.80 -17.41
CA ARG A 99 4.57 8.51 -16.58
C ARG A 99 4.62 8.03 -15.12
N THR A 100 4.44 6.73 -14.90
CA THR A 100 4.45 6.12 -13.57
C THR A 100 5.82 6.30 -12.90
N TYR A 101 6.90 6.16 -13.67
CA TYR A 101 8.25 6.41 -13.18
C TYR A 101 8.44 7.88 -12.73
N SER A 102 7.92 8.84 -13.49
CA SER A 102 7.98 10.27 -13.12
C SER A 102 7.19 10.56 -11.85
N MET A 103 6.06 9.87 -11.64
CA MET A 103 5.30 9.97 -10.39
C MET A 103 6.07 9.40 -9.19
N LEU A 104 6.82 8.30 -9.36
CA LEU A 104 7.67 7.77 -8.30
C LEU A 104 8.84 8.71 -7.94
N LEU A 105 9.44 9.37 -8.93
CA LEU A 105 10.46 10.40 -8.69
C LEU A 105 9.88 11.55 -7.86
N HIS A 106 8.69 12.03 -8.23
CA HIS A 106 8.01 13.09 -7.50
C HIS A 106 7.61 12.66 -6.07
N ALA A 107 7.12 11.43 -5.90
CA ALA A 107 6.84 10.86 -4.58
C ALA A 107 8.11 10.78 -3.72
N GLN A 108 9.26 10.44 -4.31
CA GLN A 108 10.55 10.42 -3.61
C GLN A 108 10.94 11.80 -3.08
N GLU A 109 10.75 12.86 -3.90
CA GLU A 109 11.01 14.25 -3.51
C GLU A 109 10.13 14.67 -2.32
N LEU A 110 8.86 14.27 -2.31
CA LEU A 110 7.90 14.57 -1.24
C LEU A 110 8.17 13.77 0.05
N TYR A 111 8.53 12.50 -0.07
CA TYR A 111 8.73 11.59 1.07
C TYR A 111 9.99 11.93 1.88
N SER A 112 11.11 12.25 1.22
CA SER A 112 12.38 12.64 1.87
C SER A 112 12.95 11.67 2.94
N GLY A 113 12.45 10.43 3.04
CA GLY A 113 12.99 9.39 3.90
C GLY A 113 13.99 8.46 3.19
N GLU A 114 14.35 7.34 3.83
CA GLU A 114 15.44 6.47 3.34
C GLU A 114 15.02 5.42 2.31
N LEU A 115 13.72 5.16 2.11
CA LEU A 115 13.22 4.24 1.10
C LEU A 115 13.42 4.81 -0.33
N GLU A 116 14.16 4.07 -1.15
CA GLU A 116 14.47 4.38 -2.56
C GLU A 116 13.37 3.87 -3.53
N LEU A 117 12.43 4.73 -3.91
CA LEU A 117 11.23 4.34 -4.67
C LEU A 117 11.49 3.98 -6.14
N THR A 118 12.65 4.37 -6.66
CA THR A 118 13.13 4.01 -8.02
C THR A 118 14.40 3.15 -7.97
N GLY A 119 14.81 2.75 -6.76
CA GLY A 119 16.01 1.98 -6.48
C GLY A 119 15.65 0.61 -5.90
N TYR A 120 16.30 0.26 -4.80
CA TYR A 120 16.15 -1.06 -4.18
C TYR A 120 14.72 -1.39 -3.74
N HIS A 121 13.96 -0.39 -3.28
CA HIS A 121 12.64 -0.63 -2.70
C HIS A 121 11.55 -0.78 -3.76
N PHE A 122 11.84 -0.51 -5.03
CA PHE A 122 10.97 -0.91 -6.13
C PHE A 122 11.07 -2.44 -6.30
N THR A 123 10.03 -3.17 -5.88
CA THR A 123 10.06 -4.65 -5.84
C THR A 123 9.21 -5.31 -6.91
N GLN A 124 8.20 -4.60 -7.44
CA GLN A 124 7.44 -5.07 -8.58
C GLN A 124 6.96 -3.90 -9.44
N GLY A 125 7.15 -4.01 -10.76
CA GLY A 125 6.69 -3.04 -11.75
C GLY A 125 5.41 -3.44 -12.47
N SER A 126 5.08 -2.67 -13.50
CA SER A 126 3.92 -2.84 -14.37
C SER A 126 4.18 -3.88 -15.48
N TYR A 127 3.16 -4.18 -16.28
CA TYR A 127 3.22 -5.06 -17.46
C TYR A 127 3.77 -6.47 -17.19
N THR A 128 3.37 -7.06 -16.06
CA THR A 128 3.83 -8.38 -15.62
C THR A 128 2.70 -9.19 -14.99
N ASN A 129 2.66 -10.48 -15.32
CA ASN A 129 1.76 -11.47 -14.73
C ASN A 129 2.51 -12.50 -13.89
N LEU A 130 3.77 -12.21 -13.52
CA LEU A 130 4.65 -13.16 -12.83
C LEU A 130 4.18 -13.55 -11.43
N VAL A 131 3.36 -12.71 -10.80
CA VAL A 131 2.83 -12.92 -9.44
C VAL A 131 1.33 -13.11 -9.51
N SER A 132 0.86 -14.36 -9.40
CA SER A 132 -0.58 -14.67 -9.46
C SER A 132 -1.41 -13.97 -8.39
N ALA A 133 -0.79 -13.63 -7.25
CA ALA A 133 -1.43 -12.96 -6.13
C ALA A 133 -1.62 -11.45 -6.32
N SER A 134 -1.21 -10.87 -7.46
CA SER A 134 -1.51 -9.48 -7.81
C SER A 134 -2.97 -9.30 -8.27
N PHE A 135 -3.75 -10.37 -8.46
CA PHE A 135 -5.11 -10.29 -9.00
C PHE A 135 -5.18 -9.60 -10.38
N GLY A 136 -4.07 -9.59 -11.13
CA GLY A 136 -3.95 -8.97 -12.45
C GLY A 136 -3.77 -7.45 -12.44
N THR A 137 -3.59 -6.83 -11.26
CA THR A 137 -3.36 -5.36 -11.19
C THR A 137 -2.10 -4.92 -11.93
N HIS A 138 -1.08 -5.78 -12.01
CA HIS A 138 0.17 -5.50 -12.72
C HIS A 138 0.18 -5.90 -14.20
N ASP A 139 -0.93 -6.42 -14.76
CA ASP A 139 -0.98 -6.85 -16.16
C ASP A 139 -0.86 -5.67 -17.16
N GLY A 140 -1.16 -4.45 -16.70
CA GLY A 140 -1.06 -3.21 -17.45
C GLY A 140 -0.03 -2.23 -16.86
N GLY A 141 -0.09 -0.98 -17.27
CA GLY A 141 0.68 0.14 -16.72
C GLY A 141 0.24 0.56 -15.33
N GLY A 142 0.96 1.50 -14.71
CA GLY A 142 0.52 2.23 -13.52
C GLY A 142 0.62 1.52 -12.17
N ALA A 143 0.70 0.18 -12.12
CA ALA A 143 0.82 -0.56 -10.87
C ALA A 143 2.28 -0.79 -10.47
N VAL A 144 2.58 -0.56 -9.19
CA VAL A 144 3.91 -0.76 -8.58
C VAL A 144 3.80 -1.27 -7.15
N ASP A 145 4.75 -2.10 -6.73
CA ASP A 145 4.94 -2.50 -5.32
C ASP A 145 6.27 -1.99 -4.79
N LEU A 146 6.22 -1.46 -3.58
CA LEU A 146 7.33 -0.82 -2.89
C LEU A 146 7.60 -1.49 -1.55
N SER A 147 8.81 -2.00 -1.32
CA SER A 147 9.19 -2.51 0.00
C SER A 147 9.27 -1.39 1.03
N VAL A 148 8.89 -1.71 2.26
CA VAL A 148 9.07 -0.85 3.44
C VAL A 148 10.13 -1.39 4.40
N ILE A 149 10.96 -2.33 3.91
CA ILE A 149 12.05 -2.94 4.68
C ILE A 149 13.34 -2.18 4.40
N GLN A 150 14.01 -1.72 5.45
CA GLN A 150 15.28 -1.00 5.35
C GLN A 150 16.33 -1.80 4.55
N TYR A 151 16.99 -1.11 3.62
CA TYR A 151 18.00 -1.67 2.72
C TYR A 151 19.00 -2.60 3.43
N GLY A 152 19.17 -3.80 2.88
CA GLY A 152 20.15 -4.78 3.38
C GLY A 152 19.81 -5.38 4.75
N THR A 153 18.60 -5.16 5.26
CA THR A 153 18.15 -5.70 6.56
C THR A 153 16.79 -6.40 6.42
N TYR A 154 16.24 -6.86 7.56
CA TYR A 154 14.86 -7.35 7.68
C TYR A 154 14.00 -6.42 8.56
N LYS A 155 14.48 -5.20 8.82
CA LYS A 155 13.78 -4.24 9.67
C LYS A 155 12.73 -3.49 8.85
N VAL A 156 11.47 -3.62 9.22
CA VAL A 156 10.39 -2.79 8.68
C VAL A 156 10.50 -1.37 9.25
N LEU A 157 10.37 -0.38 8.36
CA LEU A 157 10.34 1.04 8.70
C LEU A 157 8.89 1.51 8.88
N TYR A 158 8.25 1.11 9.98
CA TYR A 158 6.84 1.44 10.23
C TYR A 158 6.58 2.95 10.29
N ASP A 159 7.52 3.73 10.85
CA ASP A 159 7.40 5.20 10.95
C ASP A 159 7.42 5.89 9.58
N ASP A 160 7.94 5.21 8.54
CA ASP A 160 8.01 5.73 7.17
C ASP A 160 6.76 5.41 6.33
N ILE A 161 5.90 4.50 6.79
CA ILE A 161 4.75 4.03 6.00
C ILE A 161 3.76 5.16 5.75
N ASP A 162 3.28 5.85 6.79
CA ASP A 162 2.30 6.93 6.62
C ASP A 162 2.85 8.12 5.81
N PRO A 163 4.08 8.62 6.07
CA PRO A 163 4.70 9.64 5.22
C PRO A 163 4.83 9.21 3.76
N LEU A 164 5.25 7.97 3.49
CA LEU A 164 5.41 7.46 2.13
C LEU A 164 4.06 7.27 1.41
N VAL A 165 3.06 6.68 2.08
CA VAL A 165 1.71 6.57 1.53
C VAL A 165 1.14 7.95 1.20
N HIS A 166 1.33 8.94 2.08
CA HIS A 166 0.91 10.31 1.80
C HIS A 166 1.64 10.91 0.59
N ALA A 167 2.96 10.78 0.51
CA ALA A 167 3.77 11.28 -0.60
C ALA A 167 3.35 10.65 -1.95
N LEU A 168 3.13 9.34 -1.98
CA LEU A 168 2.61 8.63 -3.16
C LEU A 168 1.24 9.17 -3.58
N ARG A 169 0.35 9.39 -2.61
CA ARG A 169 -1.00 9.92 -2.87
C ARG A 169 -0.99 11.33 -3.45
N VAL A 170 -0.18 12.21 -2.87
CA VAL A 170 0.03 13.57 -3.40
C VAL A 170 0.67 13.53 -4.81
N ALA A 171 1.58 12.57 -5.05
CA ALA A 171 2.20 12.38 -6.36
C ALA A 171 1.29 11.75 -7.42
N GLY A 172 0.09 11.32 -7.03
CA GLY A 172 -0.95 10.87 -7.95
C GLY A 172 -1.28 9.39 -7.91
N PHE A 173 -0.83 8.66 -6.90
CA PHE A 173 -1.17 7.25 -6.72
C PHE A 173 -2.39 7.07 -5.81
N ALA A 174 -3.20 6.04 -6.07
CA ALA A 174 -3.88 5.36 -4.97
C ALA A 174 -2.86 4.42 -4.32
N ALA A 175 -2.62 4.52 -3.02
CA ALA A 175 -1.58 3.74 -2.34
C ALA A 175 -2.06 3.18 -1.02
N TRP A 176 -1.70 1.93 -0.72
CA TRP A 176 -2.06 1.22 0.51
C TRP A 176 -0.91 0.36 1.01
N LEU A 177 -0.77 0.22 2.32
CA LEU A 177 0.01 -0.86 2.88
C LEU A 177 -0.67 -2.21 2.58
N ARG A 178 0.15 -3.19 2.26
CA ARG A 178 -0.14 -4.61 2.34
C ARG A 178 0.72 -5.18 3.45
N ASP A 179 0.13 -5.45 4.60
CA ASP A 179 0.86 -6.02 5.74
C ASP A 179 1.23 -7.48 5.48
N PHE A 180 2.11 -8.04 6.31
CA PHE A 180 2.45 -9.45 6.26
C PHE A 180 1.19 -10.31 6.32
N ASP A 181 1.19 -11.37 5.50
CA ASP A 181 0.12 -12.36 5.42
C ASP A 181 -1.26 -11.81 4.99
N GLN A 182 -1.38 -10.53 4.63
CA GLN A 182 -2.67 -9.91 4.30
C GLN A 182 -3.26 -10.43 2.98
N LEU A 183 -2.43 -10.65 1.96
CA LEU A 183 -2.90 -11.13 0.66
C LEU A 183 -3.05 -12.66 0.64
N TYR A 184 -2.10 -13.35 1.25
CA TYR A 184 -2.05 -14.80 1.43
C TYR A 184 -0.99 -15.14 2.49
N PRO A 185 -1.03 -16.33 3.13
CA PRO A 185 0.01 -16.74 4.07
C PRO A 185 1.41 -16.72 3.43
N GLY A 186 2.34 -15.99 4.03
CA GLY A 186 3.69 -15.72 3.56
C GLY A 186 3.84 -14.49 2.66
N SER A 187 2.78 -13.73 2.38
CA SER A 187 2.89 -12.50 1.59
C SER A 187 3.75 -11.45 2.31
N PRO A 188 4.74 -10.84 1.63
CA PRO A 188 5.63 -9.87 2.24
C PRO A 188 4.92 -8.53 2.45
N ILE A 189 5.36 -7.78 3.47
CA ILE A 189 4.93 -6.41 3.65
C ILE A 189 5.44 -5.50 2.53
N HIS A 190 4.54 -4.71 1.94
CA HIS A 190 4.87 -3.73 0.90
C HIS A 190 3.78 -2.66 0.79
N ILE A 191 4.08 -1.52 0.17
CA ILE A 191 3.06 -0.58 -0.29
C ILE A 191 2.71 -0.94 -1.73
N HIS A 192 1.43 -1.19 -1.98
CA HIS A 192 0.88 -1.34 -3.32
C HIS A 192 0.34 0.02 -3.79
N ALA A 193 0.71 0.46 -4.99
CA ALA A 193 0.30 1.74 -5.53
C ALA A 193 -0.13 1.67 -7.00
N ILE A 194 -1.23 2.36 -7.33
CA ILE A 194 -1.82 2.45 -8.67
C ILE A 194 -1.81 3.91 -9.14
N ALA A 195 -1.17 4.18 -10.27
CA ALA A 195 -1.08 5.52 -10.86
C ALA A 195 -2.44 5.97 -11.41
N ILE A 196 -3.09 6.91 -10.74
CA ILE A 196 -4.39 7.44 -11.14
C ILE A 196 -4.27 8.11 -12.52
N GLY A 197 -5.21 7.82 -13.43
CA GLY A 197 -5.22 8.38 -14.77
C GLY A 197 -4.20 7.78 -15.75
N ASP A 198 -3.52 6.70 -15.39
CA ASP A 198 -2.72 5.95 -16.36
C ASP A 198 -3.65 5.30 -17.40
N ARG A 199 -3.34 5.44 -18.70
CA ARG A 199 -4.20 4.91 -19.77
C ARG A 199 -4.07 3.39 -19.92
N ASP A 200 -2.94 2.85 -19.48
CA ASP A 200 -2.57 1.45 -19.70
C ASP A 200 -2.94 0.58 -18.49
N LEU A 201 -3.65 1.11 -17.48
CA LEU A 201 -4.13 0.33 -16.34
C LEU A 201 -4.82 -0.95 -16.79
N SER A 202 -4.55 -2.05 -16.10
CA SER A 202 -5.40 -3.24 -16.24
C SER A 202 -6.79 -2.96 -15.68
N GLN A 203 -7.77 -3.78 -16.07
CA GLN A 203 -9.12 -3.65 -15.49
C GLN A 203 -9.11 -3.82 -13.97
N ALA A 204 -8.33 -4.77 -13.46
CA ALA A 204 -8.18 -4.98 -12.02
C ALA A 204 -7.61 -3.73 -11.31
N ALA A 205 -6.59 -3.07 -11.88
CA ALA A 205 -6.05 -1.84 -11.33
C ALA A 205 -7.07 -0.68 -11.38
N SER A 206 -7.82 -0.55 -12.49
CA SER A 206 -8.90 0.43 -12.59
C SER A 206 -10.00 0.19 -11.53
N ASP A 207 -10.35 -1.06 -11.27
CA ASP A 207 -11.36 -1.43 -10.27
C ASP A 207 -10.89 -1.10 -8.84
N GLN A 208 -9.58 -1.16 -8.56
CA GLN A 208 -9.03 -0.68 -7.29
C GLN A 208 -9.12 0.83 -7.13
N LEU A 209 -9.30 1.60 -8.21
CA LEU A 209 -9.54 3.05 -8.10
C LEU A 209 -11.01 3.35 -7.87
N THR A 210 -11.89 2.86 -8.74
CA THR A 210 -13.29 3.34 -8.84
C THR A 210 -14.36 2.27 -8.54
N GLY A 211 -13.96 1.01 -8.42
CA GLY A 211 -14.86 -0.13 -8.20
C GLY A 211 -15.53 -0.13 -6.81
N LYS A 212 -16.25 -1.22 -6.49
CA LYS A 212 -16.99 -1.39 -5.21
C LYS A 212 -16.07 -1.20 -3.99
N PHE A 213 -14.84 -1.68 -4.09
CA PHE A 213 -13.82 -1.67 -3.02
C PHE A 213 -12.75 -0.59 -3.25
N GLY A 214 -12.99 0.33 -4.18
CA GLY A 214 -11.95 1.20 -4.73
C GLY A 214 -11.54 2.36 -3.82
N TYR A 215 -10.36 2.89 -4.13
CA TYR A 215 -9.72 4.02 -3.49
C TYR A 215 -10.69 5.18 -3.30
N PHE A 216 -11.29 5.69 -4.38
CA PHE A 216 -12.10 6.91 -4.32
C PHE A 216 -13.38 6.78 -3.47
N ARG A 217 -13.73 5.58 -2.99
CA ARG A 217 -14.81 5.34 -2.01
C ARG A 217 -14.32 5.27 -0.56
N GLY A 218 -13.02 5.41 -0.32
CA GLY A 218 -12.39 5.32 1.00
C GLY A 218 -12.06 3.88 1.44
N TYR A 219 -11.85 2.97 0.49
CA TYR A 219 -11.58 1.55 0.77
C TYR A 219 -10.16 1.14 0.38
N ASN A 220 -9.75 -0.05 0.83
CA ASN A 220 -8.39 -0.55 0.68
C ASN A 220 -8.04 -1.15 -0.69
N GLY A 221 -8.97 -1.15 -1.66
CA GLY A 221 -8.75 -1.66 -3.02
C GLY A 221 -8.82 -3.19 -3.15
N LEU A 222 -8.91 -3.95 -2.07
CA LEU A 222 -8.92 -5.42 -2.14
C LEU A 222 -10.34 -5.97 -2.38
N PRO A 223 -10.55 -6.80 -3.43
CA PRO A 223 -11.84 -7.43 -3.65
C PRO A 223 -12.19 -8.35 -2.47
N GLN A 224 -13.47 -8.35 -2.10
CA GLN A 224 -14.03 -9.22 -1.07
C GLN A 224 -15.08 -10.15 -1.69
N GLU A 225 -15.44 -11.21 -0.95
CA GLU A 225 -16.63 -12.00 -1.29
C GLU A 225 -17.86 -11.10 -1.34
N GLU A 226 -18.84 -11.43 -2.20
CA GLU A 226 -19.99 -10.54 -2.47
C GLU A 226 -20.74 -10.10 -1.21
N TRP A 227 -20.80 -10.96 -0.20
CA TRP A 227 -21.51 -10.74 1.06
C TRP A 227 -20.72 -9.96 2.11
N GLN A 228 -19.44 -9.68 1.86
CA GLN A 228 -18.57 -8.96 2.79
C GLN A 228 -18.51 -7.48 2.44
N SER A 229 -18.65 -6.64 3.47
CA SER A 229 -18.45 -5.20 3.33
C SER A 229 -16.99 -4.90 2.91
N PRO A 230 -16.77 -3.91 2.04
CA PRO A 230 -15.42 -3.42 1.76
C PRO A 230 -14.67 -3.01 3.03
N PHE A 231 -13.38 -3.30 3.08
CA PHE A 231 -12.53 -2.82 4.17
C PHE A 231 -12.15 -1.34 3.95
N PRO A 232 -12.25 -0.51 4.99
CA PRO A 232 -11.84 0.89 4.90
C PRO A 232 -10.33 1.01 4.63
N ASP A 233 -9.94 2.11 3.99
CA ASP A 233 -8.55 2.52 3.89
C ASP A 233 -8.01 2.89 5.27
N GLU A 234 -6.92 2.24 5.68
CA GLU A 234 -6.29 2.40 7.00
C GLU A 234 -5.47 3.69 7.11
N HIS A 235 -5.17 4.37 5.99
CA HIS A 235 -4.27 5.53 5.95
C HIS A 235 -5.01 6.85 5.62
N GLY A 236 -6.25 7.02 6.07
CA GLY A 236 -6.94 8.32 6.02
C GLY A 236 -7.63 8.69 4.70
N GLY A 237 -7.78 7.74 3.79
CA GLY A 237 -8.65 7.87 2.61
C GLY A 237 -8.08 8.70 1.45
N PRO A 238 -8.94 9.05 0.47
CA PRO A 238 -8.44 9.51 -0.81
C PRO A 238 -7.90 10.93 -0.77
N VAL A 239 -6.77 11.12 -1.41
CA VAL A 239 -6.23 12.45 -1.74
C VAL A 239 -6.65 12.78 -3.17
N LEU A 240 -7.23 13.96 -3.36
CA LEU A 240 -7.56 14.49 -4.67
C LEU A 240 -6.71 15.72 -4.98
N CYS A 241 -6.01 15.63 -6.10
CA CYS A 241 -5.37 16.78 -6.74
C CYS A 241 -6.31 17.41 -7.78
N GLN A 242 -6.13 18.69 -8.08
CA GLN A 242 -6.95 19.44 -9.02
C GLN A 242 -6.97 18.81 -10.41
N TRP A 243 -5.81 18.34 -10.88
CA TRP A 243 -5.70 17.67 -12.17
C TRP A 243 -6.47 16.33 -12.23
N MET A 244 -6.65 15.64 -11.09
CA MET A 244 -7.45 14.41 -11.04
C MET A 244 -8.93 14.74 -11.24
N MET A 245 -9.40 15.82 -10.62
CA MET A 245 -10.76 16.32 -10.78
C MET A 245 -11.02 16.76 -12.22
N GLU A 246 -10.06 17.42 -12.86
CA GLU A 246 -10.13 17.78 -14.29
C GLU A 246 -10.19 16.56 -15.22
N MET A 247 -9.63 15.42 -14.79
CA MET A 247 -9.75 14.13 -15.48
C MET A 247 -11.06 13.39 -15.17
N GLY A 248 -11.89 13.92 -14.27
CA GLY A 248 -13.20 13.36 -13.90
C GLY A 248 -13.18 12.42 -12.69
N TYR A 249 -12.08 12.37 -11.93
CA TYR A 249 -12.06 11.66 -10.64
C TYR A 249 -12.65 12.54 -9.53
N ASP A 250 -13.44 11.93 -8.64
CA ASP A 250 -14.03 12.59 -7.48
C ASP A 250 -14.15 11.59 -6.33
N ILE A 251 -14.39 12.07 -5.11
CA ILE A 251 -14.75 11.21 -3.99
C ILE A 251 -16.11 10.59 -4.29
N LEU A 252 -16.11 9.27 -4.42
CA LEU A 252 -17.28 8.51 -4.76
C LEU A 252 -18.08 8.20 -3.49
N PRO A 253 -19.42 8.19 -3.57
CA PRO A 253 -20.24 7.80 -2.43
C PRO A 253 -19.92 6.34 -2.03
N ILE A 254 -19.96 6.08 -0.73
CA ILE A 254 -19.89 4.72 -0.17
C ILE A 254 -20.99 3.88 -0.83
N SER A 255 -20.61 2.73 -1.41
CA SER A 255 -21.58 1.82 -2.03
C SER A 255 -22.50 1.27 -0.94
N THR A 256 -23.77 1.67 -0.94
CA THR A 256 -24.78 1.20 0.02
C THR A 256 -25.48 -0.09 -0.41
N GLN A 257 -25.06 -0.70 -1.52
CA GLN A 257 -25.62 -1.97 -1.97
C GLN A 257 -24.91 -3.15 -1.27
N PRO A 258 -25.69 -4.08 -0.66
CA PRO A 258 -25.14 -5.33 -0.11
C PRO A 258 -24.40 -6.11 -1.21
#